data_AF-A0AAD7XTE4-F1
#
_entry.id   AF-A0AAD7XTE4-F1
#
_cell.length_a   1.000
_cell.length_b   1.000
_cell.length_c   1.000
_cell.angle_alpha   90.00
_cell.angle_beta   90.00
_cell.angle_gamma   90.00
#
_symmetry.space_group_name_H-M   'P 1'
#
loop_
_entity.id
_entity.type
_entity.pdbx_description
1 polymer ?
#
loop_
_entity_poly.entity_id
_entity_poly.type
_entity_poly.pdbx_seq_one_letter_code
_entity_poly.pdbx_strand_id
1 'polypeptide(L)'
;MYSSLQRHNIVLIVVLLTLLFSLTYFRHAAYQIDRPLSSVLQQSPEEQLQQQPIISPPPPPSSALSTLSNETTACDKVDFSWLASDRTHWDGWASKAMFMRPDGKYTSRNFTIEAGDSLCAVVLLGPIPAVGAIRPETHFAPADSITIQAVGDHVLIPITLQQHHKQSNVYYSAVHFAHPDTYRLESTTEYRSYFWEAPIYHAHRPFHYTSHHRVTVNTPPVIDQAQSYCDTTHATAGSWINKTMDDMVDSDFLIYTPDTCQLRDITPSEAAQCLDAKNVHVVGDIHVRRNMRSFASGEDCSVVDDNDKCGYNEDELVLDAATSGWPANTDVQYLIMDNSIGMDGHWRDVLQQEDIPRADVVIVGVGNHDIEQNRLTPRQYWHAFTEFLIHLMTKVYPTQTIVVRTPQYFCCGTIHGTSWNAGRSHAFANVMRHAVQHMASDRIVLWDTHRLGINAHVCPGTTQSPCNVVNTENLLLSNILCSSSSS
;
A
#
# COMPACT_ATOMS: atom_id res chain seq x y z
N MET A 1 -60.78 -33.94 -15.51
CA MET A 1 -59.53 -33.83 -16.28
C MET A 1 -59.16 -32.36 -16.38
N TYR A 2 -58.34 -31.85 -15.46
CA TYR A 2 -57.72 -30.53 -15.64
C TYR A 2 -56.59 -30.69 -16.67
N SER A 3 -56.67 -29.95 -17.77
CA SER A 3 -55.82 -30.16 -18.94
C SER A 3 -54.36 -29.85 -18.62
N SER A 4 -53.43 -30.60 -19.23
CA SER A 4 -51.97 -30.43 -19.13
C SER A 4 -51.52 -28.96 -19.26
N LEU A 5 -52.22 -28.18 -20.08
CA LEU A 5 -52.02 -26.74 -20.29
C LEU A 5 -52.23 -25.88 -19.03
N GLN A 6 -53.21 -26.22 -18.18
CA GLN A 6 -53.45 -25.47 -16.94
C GLN A 6 -52.35 -25.70 -15.91
N ARG A 7 -51.79 -26.92 -15.83
CA ARG A 7 -50.63 -27.20 -14.96
C ARG A 7 -49.37 -26.49 -15.45
N HIS A 8 -49.14 -26.45 -16.76
CA HIS A 8 -47.98 -25.76 -17.34
C HIS A 8 -48.02 -24.25 -17.04
N ASN A 9 -49.18 -23.62 -17.19
CA ASN A 9 -49.35 -22.19 -16.89
C ASN A 9 -49.17 -21.89 -15.40
N ILE A 10 -49.65 -22.75 -14.50
CA ILE A 10 -49.44 -22.58 -13.06
C ILE A 10 -47.96 -22.70 -12.69
N VAL A 11 -47.25 -23.70 -13.23
CA VAL A 11 -45.80 -23.84 -12.99
C VAL A 11 -45.03 -22.63 -13.50
N LEU A 12 -45.39 -22.12 -14.69
CA LEU A 12 -44.72 -20.96 -15.27
C LEU A 12 -44.98 -19.69 -14.43
N ILE A 13 -46.19 -19.51 -13.89
CA ILE A 13 -46.49 -18.43 -12.95
C ILE A 13 -45.71 -18.57 -11.65
N VAL A 14 -45.58 -19.78 -11.10
CA VAL A 14 -44.80 -20.04 -9.88
C VAL A 14 -43.31 -19.76 -10.10
N VAL A 15 -42.75 -20.15 -11.26
CA VAL A 15 -41.36 -19.82 -11.64
C VAL A 15 -41.19 -18.32 -11.80
N LEU A 16 -42.13 -17.63 -12.45
CA LEU A 16 -42.05 -16.18 -12.63
C LEU A 16 -42.15 -15.43 -11.30
N LEU A 17 -43.03 -15.87 -10.41
CA LEU A 17 -43.17 -15.32 -9.06
C LEU A 17 -41.93 -15.59 -8.21
N THR A 18 -41.38 -16.80 -8.23
CA THR A 18 -40.14 -17.10 -7.50
C THR A 18 -38.99 -16.26 -8.03
N LEU A 19 -38.85 -16.10 -9.34
CA LEU A 19 -37.81 -15.24 -9.94
C LEU A 19 -38.01 -13.76 -9.59
N LEU A 20 -39.27 -13.27 -9.57
CA LEU A 20 -39.62 -11.93 -9.09
C LEU A 20 -39.34 -11.73 -7.61
N PHE A 21 -39.67 -12.71 -6.76
CA PHE A 21 -39.39 -12.68 -5.33
C PHE A 21 -37.89 -12.78 -5.03
N SER A 22 -37.14 -13.59 -5.78
CA SER A 22 -35.68 -13.64 -5.70
C SER A 22 -35.06 -12.32 -6.16
N LEU A 23 -35.49 -11.75 -7.28
CA LEU A 23 -34.99 -10.45 -7.75
C LEU A 23 -35.32 -9.32 -6.77
N THR A 24 -36.53 -9.31 -6.20
CA THR A 24 -36.89 -8.32 -5.18
C THR A 24 -36.19 -8.55 -3.85
N TYR A 25 -35.95 -9.81 -3.45
CA TYR A 25 -35.16 -10.13 -2.27
C TYR A 25 -33.69 -9.75 -2.44
N PHE A 26 -33.04 -10.10 -3.56
CA PHE A 26 -31.66 -9.68 -3.84
C PHE A 26 -31.55 -8.17 -3.98
N ARG A 27 -32.54 -7.51 -4.60
CA ARG A 27 -32.60 -6.04 -4.63
C ARG A 27 -32.81 -5.48 -3.22
N HIS A 28 -33.66 -6.08 -2.39
CA HIS A 28 -33.89 -5.61 -1.02
C HIS A 28 -32.70 -5.87 -0.09
N ALA A 29 -32.01 -7.01 -0.22
CA ALA A 29 -30.78 -7.31 0.51
C ALA A 29 -29.65 -6.36 0.10
N ALA A 30 -29.52 -6.07 -1.20
CA ALA A 30 -28.63 -5.01 -1.68
C ALA A 30 -29.01 -3.63 -1.12
N TYR A 31 -30.31 -3.31 -1.01
CA TYR A 31 -30.81 -2.05 -0.45
C TYR A 31 -30.80 -1.98 1.10
N GLN A 32 -30.83 -3.12 1.81
CA GLN A 32 -30.82 -3.15 3.28
C GLN A 32 -29.39 -3.02 3.84
N ILE A 33 -28.38 -3.48 3.10
CA ILE A 33 -26.98 -3.10 3.34
C ILE A 33 -26.80 -1.59 3.07
N ASP A 34 -27.63 -1.02 2.21
CA ASP A 34 -27.67 0.39 1.84
C ASP A 34 -28.65 1.25 2.65
N ARG A 35 -29.25 0.78 3.76
CA ARG A 35 -30.14 1.64 4.57
C ARG A 35 -29.32 2.80 5.13
N PRO A 36 -29.51 4.04 4.65
CA PRO A 36 -28.86 5.19 5.25
C PRO A 36 -29.74 5.63 6.42
N LEU A 37 -29.12 6.17 7.46
CA LEU A 37 -29.74 7.08 8.41
C LEU A 37 -30.24 8.35 7.66
N SER A 38 -31.17 8.17 6.72
CA SER A 38 -31.59 9.15 5.71
C SER A 38 -32.50 10.23 6.27
N SER A 39 -32.79 10.22 7.57
CA SER A 39 -33.49 11.31 8.25
C SER A 39 -32.54 12.25 9.00
N VAL A 40 -31.21 12.04 8.93
CA VAL A 40 -30.21 12.92 9.55
C VAL A 40 -29.22 13.53 8.54
N LEU A 41 -29.12 13.03 7.31
CA LEU A 41 -28.12 13.48 6.33
C LEU A 41 -28.69 14.10 5.03
N GLN A 42 -29.87 14.69 5.09
CA GLN A 42 -30.42 15.48 3.97
C GLN A 42 -30.01 16.97 3.99
N GLN A 43 -29.02 17.34 4.82
CA GLN A 43 -28.29 18.58 4.67
C GLN A 43 -26.98 18.31 3.94
N SER A 44 -26.86 18.87 2.73
CA SER A 44 -25.60 19.01 2.02
C SER A 44 -24.53 19.61 2.95
N PRO A 45 -23.36 18.97 3.15
CA PRO A 45 -22.28 19.55 3.95
C PRO A 45 -21.68 20.83 3.36
N GLU A 46 -22.05 21.24 2.13
CA GLU A 46 -21.56 22.47 1.53
C GLU A 46 -22.25 23.74 2.05
N GLU A 47 -23.44 23.65 2.67
CA GLU A 47 -24.16 24.84 3.17
C GLU A 47 -23.99 25.12 4.67
N GLN A 48 -23.41 24.19 5.46
CA GLN A 48 -23.19 24.40 6.91
C GLN A 48 -21.76 24.85 7.28
N LEU A 49 -20.82 24.89 6.33
CA LEU A 49 -19.43 25.32 6.57
C LEU A 49 -19.23 26.85 6.62
N GLN A 50 -20.30 27.65 6.54
CA GLN A 50 -20.21 29.12 6.58
C GLN A 50 -20.51 29.77 7.94
N GLN A 51 -20.79 29.00 9.00
CA GLN A 51 -21.07 29.59 10.32
C GLN A 51 -20.38 28.86 11.47
N GLN A 52 -19.05 28.82 11.46
CA GLN A 52 -18.21 28.77 12.67
C GLN A 52 -16.74 29.07 12.30
N PRO A 53 -16.00 29.90 13.06
CA PRO A 53 -14.59 30.15 12.79
C PRO A 53 -13.77 28.98 13.34
N ILE A 54 -13.68 27.89 12.59
CA ILE A 54 -12.74 26.79 12.83
C ILE A 54 -11.81 26.76 11.63
N ILE A 55 -10.51 26.85 11.93
CA ILE A 55 -9.38 26.82 11.00
C ILE A 55 -9.63 25.71 9.97
N SER A 56 -10.04 26.10 8.77
CA SER A 56 -10.26 25.16 7.68
C SER A 56 -8.91 24.58 7.25
N PRO A 57 -8.75 23.25 7.15
CA PRO A 57 -7.52 22.70 6.61
C PRO A 57 -7.35 23.21 5.17
N PRO A 58 -6.15 23.66 4.78
CA PRO A 58 -5.92 24.19 3.44
C PRO A 58 -6.19 23.12 2.37
N PRO A 59 -6.54 23.54 1.14
CA PRO A 59 -6.74 22.61 0.02
C PRO A 59 -5.47 21.78 -0.21
N PRO A 60 -5.60 20.52 -0.70
CA PRO A 60 -4.45 19.71 -1.03
C PRO A 60 -3.57 20.46 -2.05
N PRO A 61 -2.24 20.52 -1.87
CA PRO A 61 -1.37 21.23 -2.78
C PRO A 61 -1.39 20.56 -4.18
N SER A 62 -1.50 21.36 -5.23
CA SER A 62 -1.48 20.91 -6.64
C SER A 62 -0.17 20.22 -7.08
N SER A 63 0.82 20.16 -6.19
CA SER A 63 2.13 19.51 -6.35
C SER A 63 2.21 18.11 -5.74
N ALA A 64 1.08 17.51 -5.34
CA ALA A 64 0.97 16.21 -4.66
C ALA A 64 1.41 14.96 -5.47
N LEU A 65 2.23 15.10 -6.52
CA LEU A 65 2.68 13.97 -7.35
C LEU A 65 4.20 13.78 -7.44
N SER A 66 5.00 14.56 -6.70
CA SER A 66 6.45 14.53 -6.89
C SER A 66 7.21 14.75 -5.60
N THR A 67 7.17 13.80 -4.66
CA THR A 67 8.11 13.80 -3.53
C THR A 67 8.88 12.50 -3.36
N LEU A 68 8.97 11.67 -4.40
CA LEU A 68 9.84 10.48 -4.40
C LEU A 68 10.36 10.10 -5.79
N SER A 69 10.74 11.08 -6.59
CA SER A 69 11.82 10.89 -7.55
C SER A 69 13.00 11.72 -7.06
N ASN A 70 14.01 11.07 -6.48
CA ASN A 70 15.34 11.48 -6.91
C ASN A 70 15.30 11.38 -8.43
N GLU A 71 15.30 12.53 -9.11
CA GLU A 71 15.25 12.62 -10.57
C GLU A 71 16.49 11.92 -11.14
N THR A 72 16.45 10.60 -11.22
CA THR A 72 17.29 9.85 -12.13
C THR A 72 16.78 10.19 -13.52
N THR A 73 17.58 10.94 -14.27
CA THR A 73 17.35 11.44 -15.64
C THR A 73 17.15 10.35 -16.70
N ALA A 74 17.04 9.08 -16.29
CA ALA A 74 16.92 7.92 -17.17
C ALA A 74 15.70 8.02 -18.11
N CYS A 75 14.63 8.68 -17.67
CA CYS A 75 13.42 8.88 -18.46
C CYS A 75 13.42 10.16 -19.33
N ASP A 76 14.34 11.09 -19.11
CA ASP A 76 14.32 12.41 -19.78
C ASP A 76 14.58 12.33 -21.28
N LYS A 77 15.29 11.28 -21.71
CA LYS A 77 15.64 11.05 -23.12
C LYS A 77 14.54 10.33 -23.89
N VAL A 78 13.47 9.89 -23.22
CA VAL A 78 12.41 9.10 -23.82
C VAL A 78 11.44 10.02 -24.56
N ASP A 79 11.27 9.79 -25.87
CA ASP A 79 10.22 10.45 -26.63
C ASP A 79 8.88 9.73 -26.43
N PHE A 80 8.17 10.10 -25.34
CA PHE A 80 6.87 9.55 -25.01
C PHE A 80 5.80 9.82 -26.07
N SER A 81 5.92 10.94 -26.81
CA SER A 81 4.95 11.31 -27.84
C SER A 81 5.10 10.42 -29.06
N TRP A 82 6.35 10.17 -29.49
CA TRP A 82 6.64 9.21 -30.53
C TRP A 82 6.18 7.80 -30.11
N LEU A 83 6.55 7.36 -28.90
CA LEU A 83 6.22 6.02 -28.40
C LEU A 83 4.71 5.75 -28.33
N ALA A 84 3.92 6.75 -27.90
CA ALA A 84 2.46 6.65 -27.87
C ALA A 84 1.79 6.79 -29.26
N SER A 85 2.53 7.22 -30.30
CA SER A 85 2.00 7.44 -31.65
C SER A 85 2.36 6.35 -32.66
N ASP A 86 3.38 5.54 -32.38
CA ASP A 86 3.93 4.57 -33.33
C ASP A 86 3.09 3.30 -33.45
N ARG A 87 2.32 3.20 -34.54
CA ARG A 87 1.47 2.03 -34.86
C ARG A 87 2.24 0.73 -35.09
N THR A 88 3.54 0.79 -35.38
CA THR A 88 4.37 -0.39 -35.64
C THR A 88 4.65 -1.16 -34.36
N HIS A 89 4.86 -0.42 -33.27
CA HIS A 89 5.27 -0.96 -31.98
C HIS A 89 4.18 -0.84 -30.93
N TRP A 90 3.17 0.01 -31.13
CA TRP A 90 1.98 0.09 -30.32
C TRP A 90 0.80 0.62 -31.13
N ASP A 91 -0.15 -0.26 -31.43
CA ASP A 91 -1.36 0.06 -32.21
C ASP A 91 -2.52 0.58 -31.36
N GLY A 92 -2.30 0.75 -30.05
CA GLY A 92 -3.31 1.19 -29.10
C GLY A 92 -4.23 0.10 -28.58
N TRP A 93 -4.13 -1.16 -29.05
CA TRP A 93 -5.10 -2.21 -28.73
C TRP A 93 -4.70 -3.10 -27.56
N ALA A 94 -3.44 -3.10 -27.15
CA ALA A 94 -2.94 -3.89 -26.04
C ALA A 94 -2.05 -3.06 -25.12
N SER A 95 -2.11 -3.33 -23.82
CA SER A 95 -1.16 -2.76 -22.86
C SER A 95 0.23 -3.39 -23.05
N LYS A 96 1.28 -2.57 -22.91
CA LYS A 96 2.68 -2.98 -23.09
C LYS A 96 3.54 -2.40 -21.99
N ALA A 97 4.49 -3.19 -21.48
CA ALA A 97 5.57 -2.74 -20.62
C ALA A 97 6.91 -2.89 -21.35
N MET A 98 7.85 -1.97 -21.13
CA MET A 98 9.17 -2.01 -21.77
C MET A 98 10.21 -1.24 -20.97
N PHE A 99 11.46 -1.71 -20.98
CA PHE A 99 12.61 -0.88 -20.63
C PHE A 99 13.06 -0.07 -21.85
N MET A 100 13.35 1.20 -21.63
CA MET A 100 13.99 2.05 -22.62
C MET A 100 15.50 1.86 -22.54
N ARG A 101 16.19 1.93 -23.67
CA ARG A 101 17.65 1.94 -23.68
C ARG A 101 18.18 3.19 -22.94
N PRO A 102 19.43 3.19 -22.47
CA PRO A 102 20.04 4.37 -21.81
C PRO A 102 20.04 5.67 -22.65
N ASP A 103 19.90 5.55 -23.96
CA ASP A 103 19.77 6.68 -24.90
C ASP A 103 18.31 7.12 -25.12
N GLY A 104 17.35 6.54 -24.40
CA GLY A 104 15.92 6.82 -24.49
C GLY A 104 15.18 6.11 -25.62
N LYS A 105 15.87 5.29 -26.44
CA LYS A 105 15.24 4.63 -27.59
C LYS A 105 14.55 3.33 -27.23
N TYR A 106 13.43 3.07 -27.91
CA TYR A 106 12.72 1.79 -27.82
C TYR A 106 13.52 0.68 -28.50
N THR A 107 13.43 -0.53 -27.94
CA THR A 107 13.92 -1.75 -28.59
C THR A 107 13.04 -2.95 -28.25
N SER A 108 12.93 -3.86 -29.23
CA SER A 108 12.31 -5.18 -29.02
C SER A 108 13.33 -6.26 -28.67
N ARG A 109 14.63 -5.94 -28.72
CA ARG A 109 15.72 -6.90 -28.45
C ARG A 109 16.17 -6.77 -27.00
N ASN A 110 16.60 -7.89 -26.43
CA ASN A 110 17.29 -7.88 -25.16
C ASN A 110 18.57 -7.05 -25.26
N PHE A 111 18.95 -6.42 -24.16
CA PHE A 111 20.19 -5.65 -24.07
C PHE A 111 20.76 -5.74 -22.66
N THR A 112 21.99 -5.26 -22.53
CA THR A 112 22.77 -5.38 -21.30
C THR A 112 23.12 -3.99 -20.78
N ILE A 113 23.14 -3.86 -19.46
CA ILE A 113 23.63 -2.69 -18.71
C ILE A 113 24.53 -3.17 -17.57
N GLU A 114 25.21 -2.24 -16.92
CA GLU A 114 26.01 -2.53 -15.73
C GLU A 114 25.19 -2.25 -14.46
N ALA A 115 25.45 -2.97 -13.37
CA ALA A 115 24.79 -2.64 -12.10
C ALA A 115 25.22 -1.25 -11.62
N GLY A 116 24.28 -0.53 -11.01
CA GLY A 116 24.38 0.89 -10.71
C GLY A 116 23.75 1.79 -11.78
N ASP A 117 23.48 1.27 -12.98
CA ASP A 117 22.75 2.02 -14.01
C ASP A 117 21.26 2.13 -13.68
N SER A 118 20.63 3.20 -14.18
CA SER A 118 19.18 3.38 -14.15
C SER A 118 18.59 3.37 -15.56
N LEU A 119 17.44 2.71 -15.72
CA LEU A 119 16.67 2.69 -16.97
C LEU A 119 15.28 3.28 -16.77
N CYS A 120 14.70 3.80 -17.84
CA CYS A 120 13.28 4.14 -17.84
C CYS A 120 12.44 2.89 -18.10
N ALA A 121 11.60 2.49 -17.14
CA ALA A 121 10.51 1.56 -17.37
C ALA A 121 9.29 2.35 -17.85
N VAL A 122 8.67 1.91 -18.94
CA VAL A 122 7.51 2.55 -19.54
C VAL A 122 6.39 1.54 -19.73
N VAL A 123 5.19 1.97 -19.39
CA VAL A 123 3.93 1.26 -19.61
C VAL A 123 3.03 2.09 -20.52
N LEU A 124 2.54 1.46 -21.57
CA LEU A 124 1.49 1.99 -22.46
C LEU A 124 0.23 1.18 -22.23
N LEU A 125 -0.88 1.80 -21.85
CA LEU A 125 -2.16 1.10 -21.68
C LEU A 125 -2.98 1.11 -22.97
N GLY A 126 -3.47 -0.04 -23.43
CA GLY A 126 -4.38 -0.14 -24.60
C GLY A 126 -5.62 -1.00 -24.33
N PRO A 127 -6.69 -0.92 -25.15
CA PRO A 127 -7.31 0.29 -25.69
C PRO A 127 -8.05 1.04 -24.58
N ILE A 128 -8.00 2.37 -24.67
CA ILE A 128 -8.44 3.30 -23.63
C ILE A 128 -9.91 3.06 -23.25
N PRO A 129 -10.25 2.47 -22.09
CA PRO A 129 -11.57 2.66 -21.54
C PRO A 129 -11.59 4.09 -20.99
N ALA A 130 -12.48 4.92 -21.55
CA ALA A 130 -12.80 6.26 -21.09
C ALA A 130 -11.76 7.38 -21.35
N VAL A 131 -11.51 7.70 -22.62
CA VAL A 131 -11.04 9.04 -23.04
C VAL A 131 -12.09 10.15 -22.72
N GLY A 132 -13.26 9.80 -22.16
CA GLY A 132 -14.43 10.68 -22.22
C GLY A 132 -14.99 11.25 -20.92
N ALA A 133 -14.69 10.73 -19.72
CA ALA A 133 -15.54 11.01 -18.55
C ALA A 133 -14.87 11.69 -17.35
N ILE A 134 -13.54 11.63 -17.19
CA ILE A 134 -12.90 12.12 -15.96
C ILE A 134 -11.77 13.07 -16.35
N ARG A 135 -11.90 14.32 -15.90
CA ARG A 135 -10.84 15.31 -16.02
C ARG A 135 -9.61 14.77 -15.28
N PRO A 136 -8.38 14.96 -15.79
CA PRO A 136 -7.18 14.78 -14.97
C PRO A 136 -7.29 15.77 -13.80
N GLU A 137 -7.79 15.29 -12.68
CA GLU A 137 -7.86 16.02 -11.43
C GLU A 137 -6.64 15.63 -10.61
N THR A 138 -6.04 16.60 -9.92
CA THR A 138 -5.02 16.33 -8.91
C THR A 138 -5.68 15.57 -7.76
N HIS A 139 -5.55 14.25 -7.78
CA HIS A 139 -6.03 13.35 -6.73
C HIS A 139 -4.86 12.72 -5.98
N PHE A 140 -5.10 12.30 -4.73
CA PHE A 140 -4.19 11.43 -3.98
C PHE A 140 -4.13 9.99 -4.54
N ALA A 141 -4.76 9.76 -5.68
CA ALA A 141 -5.01 8.47 -6.30
C ALA A 141 -4.56 8.49 -7.76
N PRO A 142 -3.92 7.42 -8.25
CA PRO A 142 -3.64 7.32 -9.68
C PRO A 142 -4.95 7.10 -10.45
N ALA A 143 -4.98 7.62 -11.68
CA ALA A 143 -6.14 7.47 -12.55
C ALA A 143 -6.43 5.99 -12.85
N ASP A 144 -5.39 5.20 -13.09
CA ASP A 144 -5.45 3.73 -13.21
C ASP A 144 -4.41 3.11 -12.27
N SER A 145 -4.71 1.94 -11.71
CA SER A 145 -3.80 1.26 -10.79
C SER A 145 -2.97 0.23 -11.56
N ILE A 146 -1.68 0.50 -11.69
CA ILE A 146 -0.73 -0.37 -12.38
C ILE A 146 0.31 -0.81 -11.37
N THR A 147 0.23 -2.07 -10.96
CA THR A 147 1.33 -2.72 -10.24
C THR A 147 2.33 -3.21 -11.26
N ILE A 148 3.59 -2.80 -11.14
CA ILE A 148 4.67 -3.25 -12.02
C ILE A 148 5.91 -3.59 -11.20
N GLN A 149 6.61 -4.63 -11.62
CA GLN A 149 7.83 -5.11 -10.98
C GLN A 149 8.85 -5.48 -12.06
N ALA A 150 10.13 -5.24 -11.80
CA ALA A 150 11.19 -5.90 -12.54
C ALA A 150 11.49 -7.23 -11.87
N VAL A 151 11.31 -8.32 -12.62
CA VAL A 151 11.45 -9.70 -12.16
C VAL A 151 12.66 -10.33 -12.81
N GLY A 152 13.69 -10.57 -11.99
CA GLY A 152 14.84 -11.40 -12.30
C GLY A 152 14.64 -12.85 -11.84
N ASP A 153 15.71 -13.65 -11.92
CA ASP A 153 15.71 -15.03 -11.45
C ASP A 153 15.84 -15.09 -9.91
N HIS A 154 16.51 -14.12 -9.29
CA HIS A 154 16.74 -14.05 -7.84
C HIS A 154 16.33 -12.70 -7.22
N VAL A 155 16.08 -11.69 -8.04
CA VAL A 155 15.81 -10.32 -7.59
C VAL A 155 14.47 -9.82 -8.12
N LEU A 156 13.71 -9.15 -7.25
CA LEU A 156 12.44 -8.51 -7.55
C LEU A 156 12.51 -7.02 -7.17
N ILE A 157 12.21 -6.12 -8.10
CA ILE A 157 12.22 -4.67 -7.86
C ILE A 157 10.80 -4.14 -8.01
N PRO A 158 10.13 -3.68 -6.93
CA PRO A 158 8.85 -3.00 -7.06
C PRO A 158 9.04 -1.63 -7.71
N ILE A 159 8.23 -1.34 -8.74
CA ILE A 159 8.33 -0.08 -9.49
C ILE A 159 7.08 0.76 -9.23
N THR A 160 7.25 1.97 -8.72
CA THR A 160 6.16 2.96 -8.62
C THR A 160 6.14 3.81 -9.87
N LEU A 161 5.05 3.73 -10.64
CA LEU A 161 4.88 4.49 -11.88
C LEU A 161 4.25 5.85 -11.62
N GLN A 162 4.66 6.84 -12.41
CA GLN A 162 3.99 8.12 -12.55
C GLN A 162 3.31 8.22 -13.92
N GLN A 163 2.13 8.83 -13.95
CA GLN A 163 1.42 9.09 -15.21
C GLN A 163 2.05 10.28 -15.94
N HIS A 164 2.18 10.17 -17.26
CA HIS A 164 2.69 11.26 -18.08
C HIS A 164 1.67 12.39 -18.22
N HIS A 165 2.08 13.61 -17.87
CA HIS A 165 1.22 14.80 -17.82
C HIS A 165 0.49 15.15 -19.13
N LYS A 166 1.05 14.82 -20.29
CA LYS A 166 0.43 15.08 -21.61
C LYS A 166 -0.20 13.85 -22.28
N GLN A 167 0.18 12.65 -21.85
CA GLN A 167 -0.20 11.40 -22.53
C GLN A 167 -0.86 10.48 -21.50
N SER A 168 -2.18 10.50 -21.44
CA SER A 168 -2.95 9.83 -20.37
C SER A 168 -2.80 8.32 -20.34
N ASN A 169 -2.38 7.72 -21.44
CA ASN A 169 -2.13 6.28 -21.60
C ASN A 169 -0.68 5.87 -21.27
N VAL A 170 0.19 6.81 -20.94
CA VAL A 170 1.62 6.57 -20.70
C VAL A 170 1.91 6.70 -19.22
N TYR A 171 2.54 5.67 -18.68
CA TYR A 171 3.05 5.61 -17.32
C TYR A 171 4.52 5.24 -17.35
N TYR A 172 5.33 5.81 -16.47
CA TYR A 172 6.76 5.59 -16.50
C TYR A 172 7.39 5.73 -15.13
N SER A 173 8.59 5.16 -14.96
CA SER A 173 9.41 5.36 -13.79
C SER A 173 10.87 5.10 -14.14
N ALA A 174 11.77 5.80 -13.46
CA ALA A 174 13.18 5.46 -13.53
C ALA A 174 13.48 4.38 -12.49
N VAL A 175 14.13 3.31 -12.94
CA VAL A 175 14.41 2.12 -12.14
C VAL A 175 15.92 1.99 -12.04
N HIS A 176 16.43 1.96 -10.82
CA HIS A 176 17.84 1.72 -10.55
C HIS A 176 18.09 0.23 -10.38
N PHE A 177 19.13 -0.28 -11.03
CA PHE A 177 19.49 -1.69 -11.01
C PHE A 177 20.75 -1.90 -10.18
N ALA A 178 20.59 -2.09 -8.87
CA ALA A 178 21.73 -2.30 -7.97
C ALA A 178 22.30 -3.73 -8.04
N HIS A 179 21.50 -4.71 -8.44
CA HIS A 179 21.87 -6.13 -8.38
C HIS A 179 21.97 -6.75 -9.79
N PRO A 180 22.91 -7.68 -10.00
CA PRO A 180 23.02 -8.41 -11.25
C PRO A 180 21.91 -9.46 -11.38
N ASP A 181 21.16 -9.41 -12.48
CA ASP A 181 20.14 -10.41 -12.84
C ASP A 181 19.71 -10.20 -14.30
N THR A 182 18.83 -11.06 -14.83
CA THR A 182 18.12 -10.84 -16.11
C THR A 182 16.66 -10.50 -15.87
N TYR A 183 16.37 -9.20 -15.88
CA TYR A 183 15.08 -8.65 -15.55
C TYR A 183 14.13 -8.63 -16.75
N ARG A 184 12.85 -8.90 -16.47
CA ARG A 184 11.71 -8.55 -17.31
C ARG A 184 10.71 -7.74 -16.50
N LEU A 185 9.92 -6.90 -17.14
CA LEU A 185 8.79 -6.25 -16.46
C LEU A 185 7.63 -7.23 -16.40
N GLU A 186 7.05 -7.38 -15.22
CA GLU A 186 5.74 -7.95 -15.01
C GLU A 186 4.78 -6.86 -14.57
N SER A 187 3.59 -6.84 -15.15
CA SER A 187 2.61 -5.81 -14.87
C SER A 187 1.23 -6.41 -14.69
N THR A 188 0.51 -5.82 -13.76
CA THR A 188 -0.88 -6.12 -13.44
C THR A 188 -1.62 -4.79 -13.40
N THR A 189 -2.63 -4.64 -14.25
CA THR A 189 -3.45 -3.42 -14.29
C THR A 189 -4.84 -3.69 -13.75
N GLU A 190 -5.22 -2.91 -12.74
CA GLU A 190 -6.58 -2.73 -12.27
C GLU A 190 -7.07 -1.38 -12.82
N TYR A 191 -8.02 -1.43 -13.75
CA TYR A 191 -8.56 -0.21 -14.36
C TYR A 191 -9.40 0.60 -13.37
N ARG A 192 -9.47 1.91 -13.57
CA ARG A 192 -10.24 2.85 -12.73
C ARG A 192 -11.66 2.44 -12.33
N SER A 193 -12.36 1.75 -13.24
CA SER A 193 -13.71 1.25 -12.99
C SER A 193 -13.75 0.37 -11.75
N TYR A 194 -12.68 -0.36 -11.47
CA TYR A 194 -12.62 -1.33 -10.38
C TYR A 194 -12.53 -0.71 -8.97
N PHE A 195 -12.29 0.60 -8.83
CA PHE A 195 -12.03 1.16 -7.49
C PHE A 195 -12.49 2.60 -7.25
N TRP A 196 -12.84 3.36 -8.29
CA TRP A 196 -13.41 4.71 -8.17
C TRP A 196 -14.88 4.82 -8.57
N GLU A 197 -15.38 3.91 -9.42
CA GLU A 197 -16.75 3.98 -9.93
C GLU A 197 -17.70 3.12 -9.07
N ALA A 198 -18.90 3.63 -8.82
CA ALA A 198 -19.94 2.87 -8.13
C ALA A 198 -20.68 1.97 -9.14
N PRO A 199 -20.92 0.69 -8.81
CA PRO A 199 -20.60 0.01 -7.56
C PRO A 199 -19.15 -0.48 -7.52
N ILE A 200 -18.42 -0.18 -6.44
CA ILE A 200 -16.99 -0.56 -6.28
C ILE A 200 -16.78 -2.10 -6.25
N TYR A 201 -17.86 -2.87 -6.03
CA TYR A 201 -17.85 -4.32 -6.12
C TYR A 201 -17.85 -4.80 -7.57
N HIS A 202 -16.66 -4.93 -8.13
CA HIS A 202 -16.45 -5.55 -9.44
C HIS A 202 -15.84 -6.93 -9.28
N ALA A 203 -16.22 -7.87 -10.17
CA ALA A 203 -15.51 -9.14 -10.28
C ALA A 203 -14.05 -8.84 -10.63
N HIS A 204 -13.15 -9.09 -9.70
CA HIS A 204 -11.73 -8.80 -9.87
C HIS A 204 -11.18 -9.57 -11.08
N ARG A 205 -10.72 -8.84 -12.08
CA ARG A 205 -10.21 -9.36 -13.36
C ARG A 205 -9.07 -8.47 -13.84
N PRO A 206 -7.91 -8.54 -13.18
CA PRO A 206 -6.80 -7.69 -13.52
C PRO A 206 -6.25 -8.11 -14.88
N PHE A 207 -5.69 -7.16 -15.61
CA PHE A 207 -5.04 -7.45 -16.89
C PHE A 207 -3.54 -7.62 -16.66
N HIS A 208 -3.03 -8.83 -16.94
CA HIS A 208 -1.62 -9.15 -16.79
C HIS A 208 -0.88 -9.08 -18.13
N TYR A 209 0.31 -8.51 -18.12
CA TYR A 209 1.20 -8.46 -19.28
C TYR A 209 2.65 -8.32 -18.84
N THR A 210 3.56 -8.66 -19.75
CA THR A 210 5.00 -8.70 -19.49
C THR A 210 5.74 -7.95 -20.57
N SER A 211 6.96 -7.47 -20.29
CA SER A 211 7.80 -6.88 -21.32
C SER A 211 8.24 -7.92 -22.35
N HIS A 212 8.25 -7.51 -23.62
CA HIS A 212 8.71 -8.38 -24.70
C HIS A 212 10.22 -8.64 -24.68
N HIS A 213 11.00 -7.70 -24.14
CA HIS A 213 12.44 -7.85 -24.00
C HIS A 213 12.83 -7.98 -22.53
N ARG A 214 14.05 -8.46 -22.34
CA ARG A 214 14.72 -8.58 -21.04
C ARG A 214 15.94 -7.66 -21.01
N VAL A 215 16.31 -7.22 -19.81
CA VAL A 215 17.54 -6.48 -19.56
C VAL A 215 18.43 -7.34 -18.68
N THR A 216 19.64 -7.63 -19.15
CA THR A 216 20.66 -8.29 -18.35
C THR A 216 21.51 -7.23 -17.66
N VAL A 217 21.64 -7.31 -16.35
CA VAL A 217 22.47 -6.43 -15.54
C VAL A 217 23.72 -7.20 -15.15
N ASN A 218 24.87 -6.73 -15.61
CA ASN A 218 26.14 -7.34 -15.29
C ASN A 218 26.65 -6.86 -13.93
N THR A 219 27.41 -7.72 -13.25
CA THR A 219 28.15 -7.33 -12.05
C THR A 219 29.24 -6.32 -12.43
N PRO A 220 29.28 -5.13 -11.82
CA PRO A 220 30.36 -4.19 -12.04
C PRO A 220 31.68 -4.79 -11.55
N PRO A 221 32.84 -4.36 -12.09
CA PRO A 221 34.12 -4.73 -11.51
C PRO A 221 34.16 -4.28 -10.06
N VAL A 222 34.49 -5.20 -9.14
CA VAL A 222 34.42 -5.02 -7.69
C VAL A 222 35.09 -3.70 -7.27
N ILE A 223 34.30 -2.74 -6.81
CA ILE A 223 34.76 -1.60 -6.04
C ILE A 223 34.24 -1.83 -4.63
N ASP A 224 35.12 -2.26 -3.74
CA ASP A 224 34.83 -2.54 -2.34
C ASP A 224 34.60 -1.21 -1.60
N GLN A 225 33.41 -0.63 -1.78
CA GLN A 225 32.95 0.55 -1.05
C GLN A 225 31.99 0.08 0.04
N ALA A 226 32.41 0.24 1.29
CA ALA A 226 31.52 0.09 2.43
C ALA A 226 30.34 1.06 2.26
N GLN A 227 29.14 0.52 2.10
CA GLN A 227 27.92 1.32 2.02
C GLN A 227 27.66 1.99 3.38
N SER A 228 27.21 3.24 3.37
CA SER A 228 26.76 3.91 4.58
C SER A 228 25.46 3.29 5.08
N TYR A 229 25.20 3.38 6.38
CA TYR A 229 23.90 2.99 6.93
C TYR A 229 22.78 3.86 6.38
N CYS A 230 21.62 3.26 6.13
CA CYS A 230 20.44 3.96 5.69
C CYS A 230 19.92 4.92 6.77
N ASP A 231 19.48 6.10 6.35
CA ASP A 231 18.60 6.92 7.16
C ASP A 231 17.17 6.42 7.00
N THR A 232 16.69 5.66 7.99
CA THR A 232 15.35 5.07 7.97
C THR A 232 14.24 6.03 8.37
N THR A 233 14.55 7.29 8.68
CA THR A 233 13.53 8.35 8.82
C THR A 233 13.02 8.81 7.46
N HIS A 234 13.77 8.52 6.40
CA HIS A 234 13.40 8.77 5.03
C HIS A 234 13.14 7.46 4.28
N ALA A 235 12.26 7.52 3.29
CA ALA A 235 11.91 6.36 2.50
C ALA A 235 13.08 5.97 1.59
N THR A 236 13.64 4.78 1.79
CA THR A 236 14.70 4.19 0.96
C THR A 236 14.13 3.31 -0.14
N ALA A 237 14.71 3.38 -1.34
CA ALA A 237 14.42 2.45 -2.44
C ALA A 237 15.24 1.17 -2.28
N GLY A 238 14.75 0.05 -2.81
CA GLY A 238 15.36 -1.24 -2.59
C GLY A 238 14.72 -2.36 -3.39
N SER A 239 15.37 -3.50 -3.30
CA SER A 239 15.08 -4.71 -4.05
C SER A 239 14.82 -5.88 -3.08
N TRP A 240 13.96 -6.79 -3.48
CA TRP A 240 13.72 -8.06 -2.80
C TRP A 240 14.65 -9.12 -3.40
N ILE A 241 15.52 -9.70 -2.57
CA ILE A 241 16.57 -10.64 -3.01
C ILE A 241 16.34 -11.99 -2.34
N ASN A 242 16.45 -13.07 -3.11
CA ASN A 242 16.45 -14.41 -2.53
C ASN A 242 17.73 -14.64 -1.69
N LYS A 243 17.57 -15.05 -0.43
CA LYS A 243 18.65 -15.29 0.54
C LYS A 243 19.68 -16.34 0.07
N THR A 244 19.32 -17.20 -0.89
CA THR A 244 20.18 -18.27 -1.43
C THR A 244 21.43 -17.80 -2.19
N MET A 245 21.60 -16.49 -2.40
CA MET A 245 22.86 -15.95 -2.95
C MET A 245 24.08 -16.24 -2.05
N ASP A 246 23.89 -16.45 -0.74
CA ASP A 246 25.00 -16.76 0.20
C ASP A 246 24.87 -18.11 0.95
N ASP A 247 23.66 -18.67 1.14
CA ASP A 247 23.48 -19.93 1.89
C ASP A 247 22.69 -20.99 1.08
N MET A 248 23.25 -22.20 1.00
CA MET A 248 22.76 -23.37 0.23
C MET A 248 21.46 -24.02 0.77
N VAL A 249 20.49 -23.24 1.24
CA VAL A 249 19.17 -23.74 1.64
C VAL A 249 18.11 -23.07 0.77
N ASP A 250 17.52 -23.85 -0.13
CA ASP A 250 16.46 -23.45 -1.04
C ASP A 250 15.28 -22.94 -0.23
N SER A 251 15.22 -21.62 -0.05
CA SER A 251 14.23 -20.94 0.75
C SER A 251 13.60 -19.90 -0.15
N ASP A 252 12.29 -19.98 -0.38
CA ASP A 252 11.51 -18.99 -1.16
C ASP A 252 11.44 -17.61 -0.45
N PHE A 253 12.28 -17.37 0.57
CA PHE A 253 12.26 -16.16 1.38
C PHE A 253 13.08 -15.05 0.71
N LEU A 254 12.36 -14.00 0.33
CA LEU A 254 12.93 -12.76 -0.14
C LEU A 254 13.25 -11.84 1.04
N ILE A 255 14.40 -11.19 0.99
CA ILE A 255 14.83 -10.15 1.93
C ILE A 255 14.87 -8.81 1.21
N TYR A 256 14.30 -7.78 1.82
CA TYR A 256 14.39 -6.42 1.30
C TYR A 256 15.77 -5.83 1.59
N THR A 257 16.46 -5.41 0.54
CA THR A 257 17.78 -4.80 0.58
C THR A 257 17.70 -3.43 -0.08
N PRO A 258 17.97 -2.32 0.63
CA PRO A 258 18.03 -1.01 0.00
C PRO A 258 19.15 -0.91 -1.03
N ASP A 259 18.91 -0.18 -2.11
CA ASP A 259 19.81 -0.20 -3.27
C ASP A 259 21.09 0.63 -3.06
N THR A 260 21.06 1.61 -2.15
CA THR A 260 22.11 2.66 -2.03
C THR A 260 22.74 2.74 -0.64
N CYS A 261 22.26 1.95 0.31
CA CYS A 261 22.69 1.99 1.70
C CYS A 261 22.42 0.64 2.37
N GLN A 262 23.05 0.41 3.52
CA GLN A 262 22.86 -0.80 4.30
C GLN A 262 21.91 -0.54 5.48
N LEU A 263 20.88 -1.38 5.66
CA LEU A 263 20.14 -1.38 6.93
C LEU A 263 21.02 -1.95 8.03
N ARG A 264 20.93 -1.41 9.25
CA ARG A 264 21.58 -2.09 10.38
C ARG A 264 20.81 -3.37 10.64
N ASP A 265 21.54 -4.48 10.66
CA ASP A 265 21.02 -5.76 11.11
C ASP A 265 20.88 -5.69 12.63
N ILE A 266 19.70 -5.29 13.09
CA ILE A 266 19.37 -5.13 14.51
C ILE A 266 18.60 -6.38 14.90
N THR A 267 19.18 -7.17 15.80
CA THR A 267 18.49 -8.37 16.30
C THR A 267 17.29 -7.97 17.14
N PRO A 268 16.27 -8.85 17.31
CA PRO A 268 15.13 -8.55 18.17
C PRO A 268 15.53 -8.13 19.59
N SER A 269 16.58 -8.73 20.16
CA SER A 269 17.07 -8.37 21.50
C SER A 269 17.72 -6.98 21.55
N GLU A 270 18.43 -6.58 20.51
CA GLU A 270 18.99 -5.22 20.38
C GLU A 270 17.88 -4.18 20.15
N ALA A 271 16.89 -4.49 19.31
CA ALA A 271 15.73 -3.64 19.09
C ALA A 271 14.96 -3.41 20.39
N ALA A 272 14.82 -4.46 21.20
CA ALA A 272 14.18 -4.41 22.51
C ALA A 272 14.95 -3.51 23.49
N GLN A 273 16.29 -3.51 23.46
CA GLN A 273 17.11 -2.59 24.28
C GLN A 273 16.87 -1.12 23.97
N CYS A 274 16.56 -0.77 22.71
CA CYS A 274 16.23 0.61 22.34
C CYS A 274 14.93 1.12 23.01
N LEU A 275 14.13 0.21 23.57
CA LEU A 275 12.89 0.49 24.29
C LEU A 275 12.97 0.14 25.78
N ASP A 276 14.15 -0.21 26.31
CA ASP A 276 14.33 -0.50 27.74
C ASP A 276 13.94 0.71 28.60
N ALA A 277 13.22 0.45 29.68
CA ALA A 277 12.70 1.44 30.62
C ALA A 277 11.83 2.56 29.99
N LYS A 278 11.14 2.27 28.87
CA LYS A 278 10.21 3.20 28.22
C LYS A 278 8.76 2.74 28.32
N ASN A 279 7.85 3.71 28.34
CA ASN A 279 6.42 3.50 28.14
C ASN A 279 6.09 3.68 26.65
N VAL A 280 5.71 2.60 25.98
CA VAL A 280 5.33 2.61 24.56
C VAL A 280 3.82 2.57 24.44
N HIS A 281 3.26 3.56 23.74
CA HIS A 281 1.85 3.52 23.38
C HIS A 281 1.69 3.10 21.93
N VAL A 282 0.82 2.13 21.68
CA VAL A 282 0.46 1.68 20.34
C VAL A 282 -0.99 2.03 20.09
N VAL A 283 -1.21 2.99 19.19
CA VAL A 283 -2.55 3.41 18.74
C VAL A 283 -2.78 2.79 17.38
N GLY A 284 -3.57 1.72 17.30
CA GLY A 284 -3.71 1.10 15.99
C GLY A 284 -4.58 -0.14 15.88
N ASP A 285 -4.70 -0.56 14.63
CA ASP A 285 -5.50 -1.69 14.19
C ASP A 285 -4.77 -3.03 14.37
N ILE A 286 -5.44 -4.11 13.94
CA ILE A 286 -4.90 -5.47 14.00
C ILE A 286 -3.56 -5.65 13.26
N HIS A 287 -3.27 -4.87 12.23
CA HIS A 287 -2.04 -5.04 11.45
C HIS A 287 -0.81 -4.59 12.24
N VAL A 288 -0.89 -3.43 12.92
CA VAL A 288 0.23 -2.99 13.77
C VAL A 288 0.37 -3.87 15.01
N ARG A 289 -0.73 -4.39 15.55
CA ARG A 289 -0.67 -5.38 16.66
C ARG A 289 0.11 -6.63 16.25
N ARG A 290 -0.09 -7.13 15.03
CA ARG A 290 0.70 -8.24 14.48
C ARG A 290 2.19 -7.91 14.42
N ASN A 291 2.55 -6.72 13.93
CA ASN A 291 3.94 -6.27 13.94
C ASN A 291 4.50 -6.26 15.36
N MET A 292 3.78 -5.69 16.33
CA MET A 292 4.27 -5.58 17.69
C MET A 292 4.40 -6.94 18.40
N ARG A 293 3.50 -7.89 18.14
CA ARG A 293 3.63 -9.27 18.65
C ARG A 293 4.92 -9.92 18.14
N SER A 294 5.18 -9.87 16.83
CA SER A 294 6.42 -10.39 16.23
C SER A 294 7.66 -9.67 16.77
N PHE A 295 7.57 -8.35 16.98
CA PHE A 295 8.64 -7.55 17.57
C PHE A 295 8.97 -8.01 19.00
N ALA A 296 7.95 -8.26 19.82
CA ALA A 296 8.09 -8.66 21.21
C ALA A 296 8.56 -10.11 21.38
N SER A 297 8.06 -11.04 20.56
CA SER A 297 8.43 -12.46 20.65
C SER A 297 9.79 -12.77 20.05
N GLY A 298 10.30 -11.91 19.15
CA GLY A 298 11.51 -12.19 18.37
C GLY A 298 11.35 -13.42 17.48
N GLU A 299 10.12 -13.71 17.04
CA GLU A 299 9.80 -14.94 16.32
C GLU A 299 10.54 -15.02 14.97
N ASP A 300 11.18 -16.17 14.75
CA ASP A 300 11.88 -16.46 13.51
C ASP A 300 10.94 -17.16 12.52
N CYS A 301 10.58 -16.43 11.47
CA CYS A 301 9.73 -16.91 10.38
C CYS A 301 10.39 -18.01 9.53
N SER A 302 11.68 -18.32 9.73
CA SER A 302 12.38 -19.40 9.02
C SER A 302 11.96 -20.81 9.46
N VAL A 303 11.22 -20.93 10.57
CA VAL A 303 10.80 -22.20 11.18
C VAL A 303 9.31 -22.50 10.97
N VAL A 304 8.59 -21.61 10.28
CA VAL A 304 7.14 -21.71 10.08
C VAL A 304 6.84 -22.66 8.92
N ASP A 305 5.93 -23.62 9.11
CA ASP A 305 5.50 -24.56 8.06
C ASP A 305 4.94 -23.80 6.85
N ASP A 306 5.05 -24.36 5.65
CA ASP A 306 4.59 -23.74 4.41
C ASP A 306 3.10 -23.36 4.45
N ASN A 307 2.32 -24.10 5.26
CA ASN A 307 0.89 -23.85 5.51
C ASN A 307 0.62 -22.69 6.49
N ASP A 308 1.60 -22.31 7.30
CA ASP A 308 1.51 -21.27 8.34
C ASP A 308 2.23 -19.97 7.95
N LYS A 309 2.77 -19.89 6.72
CA LYS A 309 3.48 -18.71 6.18
C LYS A 309 2.68 -17.41 6.32
N CYS A 310 1.36 -17.51 6.35
CA CYS A 310 0.42 -16.41 6.44
C CYS A 310 0.17 -15.84 7.85
N GLY A 311 1.12 -16.00 8.77
CA GLY A 311 1.13 -15.30 10.05
C GLY A 311 -0.08 -15.61 10.95
N TYR A 312 -0.08 -14.97 12.12
CA TYR A 312 -1.08 -15.23 13.16
C TYR A 312 -2.50 -14.97 12.70
N ASN A 313 -3.38 -15.94 12.97
CA ASN A 313 -4.81 -15.77 12.78
C ASN A 313 -5.31 -14.58 13.63
N GLU A 314 -6.32 -13.85 13.17
CA GLU A 314 -6.83 -12.67 13.90
C GLU A 314 -7.26 -13.02 15.34
N ASP A 315 -7.77 -14.25 15.53
CA ASP A 315 -8.13 -14.81 16.84
C ASP A 315 -6.93 -15.06 17.77
N GLU A 316 -5.72 -15.23 17.23
CA GLU A 316 -4.49 -15.42 17.99
C GLU A 316 -3.84 -14.10 18.40
N LEU A 317 -4.24 -12.98 17.80
CA LEU A 317 -3.77 -11.63 18.14
C LEU A 317 -4.47 -11.09 19.40
N VAL A 318 -4.52 -11.91 20.44
CA VAL A 318 -5.00 -11.53 21.77
C VAL A 318 -4.08 -10.44 22.33
N LEU A 319 -4.66 -9.42 22.96
CA LEU A 319 -3.93 -8.26 23.50
C LEU A 319 -2.73 -8.66 24.37
N ASP A 320 -2.89 -9.71 25.18
CA ASP A 320 -1.85 -10.27 26.07
C ASP A 320 -0.63 -10.80 25.30
N ALA A 321 -0.82 -11.33 24.09
CA ALA A 321 0.29 -11.83 23.26
C ALA A 321 1.11 -10.68 22.63
N ALA A 322 0.51 -9.49 22.47
CA ALA A 322 1.18 -8.30 21.94
C ALA A 322 1.86 -7.46 23.05
N THR A 323 1.53 -7.71 24.32
CA THR A 323 2.13 -7.07 25.52
C THR A 323 3.13 -7.98 26.25
N SER A 324 3.17 -9.27 25.93
CA SER A 324 4.15 -10.22 26.47
C SER A 324 5.38 -10.37 25.56
N GLY A 325 6.55 -10.67 26.14
CA GLY A 325 7.82 -10.82 25.40
C GLY A 325 8.70 -9.57 25.35
N TRP A 326 8.14 -8.40 25.67
CA TRP A 326 8.90 -7.16 25.82
C TRP A 326 9.92 -7.24 26.97
N PRO A 327 11.01 -6.43 26.95
CA PRO A 327 11.93 -6.34 28.07
C PRO A 327 11.20 -6.09 29.38
N ALA A 328 11.70 -6.66 30.48
CA ALA A 328 11.02 -6.61 31.78
C ALA A 328 10.73 -5.19 32.31
N ASN A 329 11.39 -4.16 31.77
CA ASN A 329 11.21 -2.76 32.16
C ASN A 329 10.46 -1.91 31.12
N THR A 330 10.00 -2.50 30.01
CA THR A 330 9.23 -1.77 28.98
C THR A 330 7.74 -1.98 29.27
N ASP A 331 6.99 -0.89 29.46
CA ASP A 331 5.53 -0.94 29.57
C ASP A 331 4.90 -0.63 28.22
N VAL A 332 3.97 -1.48 27.77
CA VAL A 332 3.34 -1.34 26.44
C VAL A 332 1.83 -1.27 26.58
N GLN A 333 1.27 -0.18 26.08
CA GLN A 333 -0.17 0.10 26.16
C GLN A 333 -0.79 0.18 24.79
N TYR A 334 -1.83 -0.62 24.57
CA TYR A 334 -2.55 -0.66 23.31
C TYR A 334 -3.86 0.11 23.39
N LEU A 335 -3.99 1.13 22.56
CA LEU A 335 -5.23 1.83 22.28
C LEU A 335 -5.78 1.27 20.97
N ILE A 336 -6.74 0.34 21.09
CA ILE A 336 -7.27 -0.42 19.96
C ILE A 336 -8.06 0.50 19.02
N MET A 337 -7.70 0.46 17.73
CA MET A 337 -8.26 1.30 16.66
C MET A 337 -8.70 0.45 15.46
N ASP A 338 -9.61 -0.50 15.69
CA ASP A 338 -10.13 -1.41 14.64
C ASP A 338 -11.30 -0.83 13.81
N ASN A 339 -11.46 0.50 13.80
CA ASN A 339 -12.52 1.18 13.06
C ASN A 339 -11.96 2.17 12.03
N SER A 340 -12.81 2.60 11.10
CA SER A 340 -12.44 3.61 10.10
C SER A 340 -12.25 4.98 10.76
N ILE A 341 -11.09 5.60 10.56
CA ILE A 341 -10.84 6.98 11.01
C ILE A 341 -11.74 7.96 10.23
N GLY A 342 -11.92 7.70 8.93
CA GLY A 342 -12.63 8.59 8.02
C GLY A 342 -14.14 8.56 8.13
N MET A 343 -14.73 7.48 8.65
CA MET A 343 -16.20 7.31 8.70
C MET A 343 -16.78 7.48 10.09
N ASP A 344 -16.11 7.00 11.14
CA ASP A 344 -16.80 6.72 12.40
C ASP A 344 -16.49 7.73 13.52
N GLY A 345 -15.41 8.53 13.41
CA GLY A 345 -15.04 9.54 14.42
C GLY A 345 -14.73 9.01 15.83
N HIS A 346 -14.93 7.71 16.08
CA HIS A 346 -14.76 7.02 17.37
C HIS A 346 -13.35 7.06 17.92
N TRP A 347 -12.36 7.38 17.08
CA TRP A 347 -10.99 7.61 17.51
C TRP A 347 -10.90 8.66 18.62
N ARG A 348 -11.82 9.62 18.67
CA ARG A 348 -11.88 10.63 19.73
C ARG A 348 -12.22 10.03 21.09
N ASP A 349 -13.09 9.04 21.12
CA ASP A 349 -13.52 8.38 22.35
C ASP A 349 -12.42 7.45 22.86
N VAL A 350 -11.75 6.74 21.94
CA VAL A 350 -10.60 5.87 22.28
C VAL A 350 -9.46 6.66 22.92
N LEU A 351 -9.20 7.89 22.46
CA LEU A 351 -8.10 8.73 22.94
C LEU A 351 -8.43 9.57 24.19
N GLN A 352 -9.67 9.51 24.71
CA GLN A 352 -10.11 10.28 25.89
C GLN A 352 -9.87 9.54 27.23
N GLN A 353 -9.17 8.41 27.24
CA GLN A 353 -8.95 7.63 28.46
C GLN A 353 -8.06 8.38 29.48
N GLU A 354 -8.60 8.66 30.68
CA GLU A 354 -8.00 9.59 31.65
C GLU A 354 -6.90 8.99 32.57
N ASP A 355 -6.54 7.71 32.47
CA ASP A 355 -5.61 7.05 33.42
C ASP A 355 -4.40 6.36 32.77
N ILE A 356 -3.99 6.80 31.59
CA ILE A 356 -2.85 6.21 30.86
C ILE A 356 -1.55 6.91 31.28
N PRO A 357 -0.51 6.18 31.75
CA PRO A 357 0.85 6.68 31.94
C PRO A 357 1.37 7.51 30.77
N ARG A 358 2.33 8.39 31.04
CA ARG A 358 2.93 9.19 29.97
C ARG A 358 3.78 8.28 29.07
N ALA A 359 3.45 8.23 27.78
CA ALA A 359 4.29 7.59 26.77
C ALA A 359 5.62 8.33 26.58
N ASP A 360 6.66 7.56 26.27
CA ASP A 360 7.93 8.04 25.74
C ASP A 360 7.94 7.98 24.21
N VAL A 361 7.36 6.93 23.64
CA VAL A 361 7.22 6.72 22.19
C VAL A 361 5.78 6.30 21.88
N VAL A 362 5.24 6.83 20.78
CA VAL A 362 3.92 6.48 20.28
C VAL A 362 4.06 5.85 18.90
N ILE A 363 3.53 4.64 18.72
CA ILE A 363 3.45 3.96 17.43
C ILE A 363 1.99 4.01 16.97
N VAL A 364 1.77 4.54 15.78
CA VAL A 364 0.45 4.73 15.19
C VAL A 364 0.32 3.86 13.95
N GLY A 365 -0.64 2.93 13.93
CA GLY A 365 -0.89 2.07 12.78
C GLY A 365 -2.37 1.96 12.49
N VAL A 366 -2.85 2.79 11.57
CA VAL A 366 -4.27 2.97 11.26
C VAL A 366 -4.45 3.11 9.75
N GLY A 367 -5.69 3.04 9.26
CA GLY A 367 -5.99 3.25 7.84
C GLY A 367 -6.28 2.00 7.03
N ASN A 368 -6.02 0.79 7.54
CA ASN A 368 -6.33 -0.44 6.80
C ASN A 368 -7.84 -0.64 6.63
N HIS A 369 -8.62 -0.38 7.70
CA HIS A 369 -10.08 -0.41 7.68
C HIS A 369 -10.69 0.70 6.80
N ASP A 370 -10.01 1.84 6.67
CA ASP A 370 -10.43 2.94 5.81
C ASP A 370 -10.37 2.58 4.32
N ILE A 371 -9.42 1.72 3.90
CA ILE A 371 -9.31 1.26 2.51
C ILE A 371 -10.55 0.45 2.11
N GLU A 372 -11.05 -0.40 3.03
CA GLU A 372 -12.24 -1.23 2.83
C GLU A 372 -13.51 -0.39 2.67
N GLN A 373 -13.54 0.83 3.22
CA GLN A 373 -14.74 1.67 3.18
C GLN A 373 -15.02 2.20 1.77
N ASN A 374 -15.92 1.53 1.05
CA ASN A 374 -16.29 1.87 -0.33
C ASN A 374 -16.65 3.34 -0.53
N ARG A 375 -17.32 3.96 0.44
CA ARG A 375 -17.80 5.35 0.32
C ARG A 375 -16.76 6.38 0.74
N LEU A 376 -15.66 5.96 1.35
CA LEU A 376 -14.61 6.84 1.80
C LEU A 376 -13.66 7.14 0.63
N THR A 377 -13.58 8.42 0.27
CA THR A 377 -12.63 8.91 -0.73
C THR A 377 -11.27 9.24 -0.09
N PRO A 378 -10.15 9.17 -0.84
CA PRO A 378 -8.85 9.59 -0.33
C PRO A 378 -8.82 11.04 0.19
N ARG A 379 -9.64 11.93 -0.38
CA ARG A 379 -9.76 13.32 0.09
C ARG A 379 -10.46 13.42 1.45
N GLN A 380 -11.53 12.66 1.68
CA GLN A 380 -12.18 12.61 2.99
C GLN A 380 -11.23 12.00 4.03
N TYR A 381 -10.53 10.92 3.65
CA TYR A 381 -9.53 10.32 4.50
C TYR A 381 -8.39 11.28 4.84
N TRP A 382 -7.92 12.10 3.88
CA TRP A 382 -6.94 13.17 4.13
C TRP A 382 -7.39 14.11 5.25
N HIS A 383 -8.63 14.59 5.18
CA HIS A 383 -9.16 15.51 6.19
C HIS A 383 -9.22 14.83 7.57
N ALA A 384 -9.80 13.63 7.65
CA ALA A 384 -9.95 12.91 8.91
C ALA A 384 -8.60 12.49 9.52
N PHE A 385 -7.68 11.98 8.71
CA PHE A 385 -6.36 11.56 9.17
C PHE A 385 -5.50 12.75 9.62
N THR A 386 -5.56 13.88 8.89
CA THR A 386 -4.85 15.11 9.30
C THR A 386 -5.39 15.63 10.62
N GLU A 387 -6.71 15.65 10.81
CA GLU A 387 -7.35 16.05 12.06
C GLU A 387 -6.95 15.12 13.22
N PHE A 388 -6.93 13.82 12.97
CA PHE A 388 -6.45 12.81 13.91
C PHE A 388 -4.98 13.06 14.31
N LEU A 389 -4.07 13.26 13.35
CA LEU A 389 -2.67 13.57 13.64
C LEU A 389 -2.51 14.87 14.43
N ILE A 390 -3.21 15.95 14.05
CA ILE A 390 -3.17 17.22 14.79
C ILE A 390 -3.65 17.01 16.23
N HIS A 391 -4.71 16.23 16.44
CA HIS A 391 -5.21 15.94 17.78
C HIS A 391 -4.20 15.15 18.61
N LEU A 392 -3.59 14.11 18.04
CA LEU A 392 -2.49 13.38 18.69
C LEU A 392 -1.34 14.32 19.05
N MET A 393 -0.89 15.15 18.11
CA MET A 393 0.25 16.03 18.32
C MET A 393 0.03 17.16 19.32
N THR A 394 -1.22 17.62 19.52
CA THR A 394 -1.50 18.84 20.28
C THR A 394 -2.27 18.60 21.57
N LYS A 395 -2.99 17.48 21.68
CA LYS A 395 -3.85 17.16 22.83
C LYS A 395 -3.37 15.92 23.59
N VAL A 396 -3.09 14.83 22.88
CA VAL A 396 -2.80 13.53 23.52
C VAL A 396 -1.32 13.37 23.80
N TYR A 397 -0.47 13.64 22.81
CA TYR A 397 0.98 13.42 22.82
C TYR A 397 1.74 14.69 22.39
N PRO A 398 1.69 15.76 23.20
CA PRO A 398 2.26 17.05 22.85
C PRO A 398 3.79 17.05 22.69
N THR A 399 4.48 16.09 23.31
CA THR A 399 5.95 16.09 23.41
C THR A 399 6.64 14.88 22.81
N GLN A 400 5.91 13.78 22.65
CA GLN A 400 6.47 12.49 22.29
C GLN A 400 6.80 12.41 20.80
N THR A 401 7.72 11.51 20.46
CA THR A 401 7.92 11.06 19.09
C THR A 401 6.78 10.13 18.69
N ILE A 402 6.22 10.36 17.52
CA ILE A 402 5.11 9.60 16.94
C ILE A 402 5.61 8.92 15.68
N VAL A 403 5.69 7.60 15.69
CA VAL A 403 6.04 6.76 14.53
C VAL A 403 4.74 6.35 13.83
N VAL A 404 4.54 6.80 12.60
CA VAL A 404 3.31 6.56 11.82
C VAL A 404 3.56 5.48 10.78
N ARG A 405 2.94 4.32 10.96
CA ARG A 405 2.93 3.21 10.00
C ARG A 405 1.96 3.52 8.87
N THR A 406 2.40 3.42 7.61
CA THR A 406 1.47 3.43 6.47
C THR A 406 0.54 2.19 6.46
N PRO A 407 -0.59 2.21 5.76
CA PRO A 407 -1.43 1.02 5.63
C PRO A 407 -0.66 -0.09 4.92
N GLN A 408 -1.00 -1.34 5.20
CA GLN A 408 -0.43 -2.47 4.50
C GLN A 408 -0.68 -2.34 2.99
N TYR A 409 0.25 -2.86 2.20
CA TYR A 409 0.02 -3.01 0.77
C TYR A 409 -1.07 -4.06 0.55
N PHE A 410 -2.17 -3.68 -0.10
CA PHE A 410 -3.19 -4.59 -0.60
C PHE A 410 -3.23 -4.50 -2.12
N CYS A 411 -3.29 -5.63 -2.81
CA CYS A 411 -3.37 -5.61 -4.27
C CYS A 411 -4.18 -6.77 -4.80
N CYS A 412 -4.48 -6.68 -6.10
CA CYS A 412 -4.68 -7.85 -6.93
C CYS A 412 -5.89 -8.68 -6.50
N GLY A 413 -6.89 -8.03 -5.87
CA GLY A 413 -8.16 -8.62 -5.50
C GLY A 413 -8.03 -9.94 -4.75
N THR A 414 -6.94 -10.09 -4.00
CA THR A 414 -6.67 -11.26 -3.15
C THR A 414 -7.81 -11.48 -2.17
N ILE A 415 -8.56 -10.43 -1.83
CA ILE A 415 -9.70 -10.45 -0.92
C ILE A 415 -10.98 -10.15 -1.71
N HIS A 416 -11.62 -11.21 -2.19
CA HIS A 416 -12.78 -11.11 -3.07
C HIS A 416 -13.96 -10.37 -2.43
N GLY A 417 -14.62 -9.53 -3.23
CA GLY A 417 -15.83 -8.81 -2.81
C GLY A 417 -15.58 -7.66 -1.84
N THR A 418 -14.33 -7.18 -1.71
CA THR A 418 -13.95 -6.05 -0.86
C THR A 418 -13.39 -4.88 -1.69
N SER A 419 -13.19 -3.72 -1.05
CA SER A 419 -12.48 -2.57 -1.62
C SER A 419 -10.96 -2.61 -1.42
N TRP A 420 -10.41 -3.70 -0.88
CA TRP A 420 -8.96 -3.86 -0.77
C TRP A 420 -8.34 -4.17 -2.13
N ASN A 421 -8.00 -3.11 -2.86
CA ASN A 421 -7.36 -3.17 -4.17
C ASN A 421 -6.13 -2.25 -4.21
N ALA A 422 -5.29 -2.45 -5.23
CA ALA A 422 -4.00 -1.78 -5.34
C ALA A 422 -4.15 -0.26 -5.44
N GLY A 423 -5.16 0.20 -6.18
CA GLY A 423 -5.37 1.62 -6.42
C GLY A 423 -5.77 2.37 -5.16
N ARG A 424 -6.73 1.83 -4.39
CA ARG A 424 -7.14 2.41 -3.10
C ARG A 424 -6.05 2.29 -2.06
N SER A 425 -5.43 1.13 -1.92
CA SER A 425 -4.35 0.92 -0.95
C SER A 425 -3.22 1.93 -1.17
N HIS A 426 -2.79 2.13 -2.43
CA HIS A 426 -1.78 3.12 -2.78
C HIS A 426 -2.23 4.56 -2.48
N ALA A 427 -3.48 4.91 -2.80
CA ALA A 427 -3.99 6.25 -2.57
C ALA A 427 -4.03 6.62 -1.08
N PHE A 428 -4.47 5.71 -0.23
CA PHE A 428 -4.54 5.92 1.22
C PHE A 428 -3.14 5.97 1.85
N ALA A 429 -2.20 5.15 1.37
CA ALA A 429 -0.80 5.27 1.78
C ALA A 429 -0.20 6.62 1.38
N ASN A 430 -0.49 7.13 0.18
CA ASN A 430 -0.04 8.47 -0.25
C ASN A 430 -0.63 9.58 0.62
N VAL A 431 -1.91 9.49 0.98
CA VAL A 431 -2.53 10.43 1.94
C VAL A 431 -1.74 10.48 3.25
N MET A 432 -1.38 9.33 3.83
CA MET A 432 -0.60 9.30 5.08
C MET A 432 0.81 9.87 4.91
N ARG A 433 1.52 9.50 3.83
CA ARG A 433 2.84 10.08 3.49
C ARG A 433 2.77 11.60 3.42
N HIS A 434 1.80 12.12 2.68
CA HIS A 434 1.62 13.56 2.53
C HIS A 434 1.22 14.23 3.84
N ALA A 435 0.40 13.60 4.67
CA ALA A 435 -0.05 14.20 5.93
C ALA A 435 1.14 14.34 6.89
N VAL A 436 1.97 13.30 7.01
CA VAL A 436 3.21 13.34 7.78
C VAL A 436 4.17 14.42 7.26
N GLN A 437 4.41 14.47 5.94
CA GLN A 437 5.23 15.52 5.32
C GLN A 437 4.66 16.92 5.58
N HIS A 438 3.34 17.09 5.51
CA HIS A 438 2.65 18.37 5.69
C HIS A 438 2.70 18.87 7.14
N MET A 439 2.78 17.97 8.13
CA MET A 439 2.98 18.38 9.53
C MET A 439 4.35 19.05 9.74
N ALA A 440 5.33 18.78 8.87
CA ALA A 440 6.67 19.38 8.89
C ALA A 440 7.28 19.40 10.31
N SER A 441 7.14 18.29 11.04
CA SER A 441 7.57 18.17 12.44
C SER A 441 8.53 17.00 12.59
N ASP A 442 9.70 17.27 13.15
CA ASP A 442 10.73 16.26 13.44
C ASP A 442 10.27 15.20 14.45
N ARG A 443 9.14 15.43 15.14
CA ARG A 443 8.53 14.46 16.06
C ARG A 443 7.74 13.37 15.36
N ILE A 444 7.35 13.56 14.10
CA ILE A 444 6.59 12.55 13.35
C ILE A 444 7.52 11.86 12.37
N VAL A 445 7.74 10.57 12.60
CA VAL A 445 8.56 9.73 11.75
C VAL A 445 7.67 8.77 10.98
N LEU A 446 7.89 8.65 9.68
CA LEU A 446 7.13 7.73 8.84
C LEU A 446 7.77 6.34 8.85
N TRP A 447 6.99 5.33 9.20
CA TRP A 447 7.32 3.91 8.98
C TRP A 447 6.57 3.43 7.73
N ASP A 448 7.19 3.61 6.57
CA ASP A 448 6.58 3.38 5.25
C ASP A 448 6.62 1.91 4.82
N THR A 449 5.82 1.08 5.49
CA THR A 449 5.64 -0.33 5.18
C THR A 449 4.96 -0.58 3.83
N HIS A 450 4.11 0.33 3.35
CA HIS A 450 3.40 0.15 2.08
C HIS A 450 4.37 0.06 0.90
N ARG A 451 5.50 0.78 0.96
CA ARG A 451 6.53 0.79 -0.08
C ARG A 451 7.19 -0.58 -0.29
N LEU A 452 7.19 -1.42 0.75
CA LEU A 452 7.69 -2.79 0.67
C LEU A 452 6.79 -3.69 -0.19
N GLY A 453 5.56 -3.27 -0.50
CA GLY A 453 4.53 -4.07 -1.14
C GLY A 453 4.87 -4.65 -2.51
N ILE A 454 4.79 -5.99 -2.61
CA ILE A 454 4.63 -6.73 -3.86
C ILE A 454 3.43 -7.67 -3.74
N ASN A 455 2.98 -8.25 -4.86
CA ASN A 455 1.82 -9.15 -4.88
C ASN A 455 1.90 -10.29 -3.87
N ALA A 456 3.11 -10.80 -3.60
CA ALA A 456 3.34 -11.90 -2.65
C ALA A 456 3.16 -11.49 -1.17
N HIS A 457 2.97 -10.21 -0.85
CA HIS A 457 2.91 -9.71 0.53
C HIS A 457 1.52 -9.68 1.14
N VAL A 458 0.52 -10.15 0.39
CA VAL A 458 -0.84 -10.34 0.89
C VAL A 458 -1.20 -11.80 0.76
N CYS A 459 -1.61 -12.38 1.87
CA CYS A 459 -2.05 -13.76 1.90
C CYS A 459 -3.36 -13.93 1.10
N PRO A 460 -3.46 -14.97 0.25
CA PRO A 460 -4.67 -15.19 -0.54
C PRO A 460 -5.91 -15.30 0.34
N GLY A 461 -6.93 -14.49 0.05
CA GLY A 461 -8.20 -14.50 0.77
C GLY A 461 -8.19 -13.81 2.14
N THR A 462 -7.06 -13.28 2.61
CA THR A 462 -6.96 -12.66 3.94
C THR A 462 -6.32 -11.27 3.90
N THR A 463 -6.48 -10.53 4.98
CA THR A 463 -5.83 -9.24 5.25
C THR A 463 -4.38 -9.39 5.72
N GLN A 464 -3.90 -10.62 5.87
CA GLN A 464 -2.62 -10.88 6.51
C GLN A 464 -1.45 -10.71 5.54
N SER A 465 -0.29 -10.40 6.09
CA SER A 465 0.98 -10.48 5.37
C SER A 465 1.74 -11.71 5.83
N PRO A 466 2.53 -12.32 4.95
CA PRO A 466 3.44 -13.37 5.34
C PRO A 466 4.41 -12.92 6.45
N CYS A 467 4.82 -13.87 7.29
CA CYS A 467 5.67 -13.60 8.45
C CYS A 467 6.99 -12.88 8.09
N ASN A 468 7.65 -13.27 6.99
CA ASN A 468 8.89 -12.62 6.54
C ASN A 468 8.72 -11.14 6.16
N VAL A 469 7.53 -10.77 5.67
CA VAL A 469 7.18 -9.37 5.40
C VAL A 469 7.07 -8.60 6.72
N VAL A 470 6.41 -9.18 7.73
CA VAL A 470 6.29 -8.59 9.07
C VAL A 470 7.67 -8.39 9.72
N ASN A 471 8.57 -9.36 9.58
CA ASN A 471 9.95 -9.23 10.07
C ASN A 471 10.72 -8.11 9.36
N THR A 472 10.53 -7.97 8.04
CA THR A 472 11.14 -6.87 7.28
C THR A 472 10.58 -5.51 7.71
N GLU A 473 9.27 -5.40 7.89
CA GLU A 473 8.63 -4.20 8.42
C GLU A 473 9.17 -3.85 9.83
N ASN A 474 9.37 -4.85 10.68
CA ASN A 474 9.91 -4.67 12.04
C ASN A 474 11.40 -4.33 12.05
N LEU A 475 12.19 -4.79 11.09
CA LEU A 475 13.58 -4.37 10.93
C LEU A 475 13.66 -2.87 10.60
N LEU A 476 12.77 -2.37 9.74
CA LEU A 476 12.65 -0.93 9.47
C LEU A 476 12.26 -0.15 10.74
N LEU A 477 11.27 -0.64 11.49
CA LEU A 477 10.87 -0.03 12.76
C LEU A 477 12.03 0.00 13.76
N SER A 478 12.78 -1.10 13.89
CA SER A 478 13.93 -1.20 14.79
C SER A 478 14.99 -0.15 14.44
N ASN A 479 15.28 0.02 13.15
CA ASN A 479 16.21 1.06 12.69
C ASN A 479 15.70 2.47 13.02
N ILE A 480 14.38 2.74 12.90
CA ILE A 480 13.79 4.03 13.30
C ILE A 480 13.95 4.26 14.81
N LEU A 481 13.57 3.28 15.63
CA LEU A 481 13.57 3.40 17.09
C LEU A 481 14.99 3.52 17.65
N CYS A 482 15.94 2.74 17.12
CA CYS A 482 17.33 2.71 17.57
C CYS A 482 18.20 3.83 16.99
N SER A 483 17.77 4.52 15.94
CA SER A 483 18.47 5.70 15.43
C SER A 483 18.16 6.94 16.28
N SER A 484 16.92 7.05 16.77
CA SER A 484 16.47 8.16 17.63
C SER A 484 17.09 8.20 19.04
N SER A 485 17.75 7.13 19.47
CA SER A 485 18.44 7.06 20.77
C SER A 485 19.89 7.57 20.74
N SER A 486 20.39 8.01 19.58
CA SER A 486 21.77 8.49 19.40
C SER A 486 21.95 10.01 19.42
N SER A 487 20.88 10.78 19.71
CA SER A 487 20.89 12.25 19.81
C SER A 487 20.74 12.75 21.24
#